data_AF-A0A7S3WWW4-F1
#
_entry.id   AF-A0A7S3WWW4-F1
#
_cell.length_a   1.000
_cell.length_b   1.000
_cell.length_c   1.000
_cell.angle_alpha   90.00
_cell.angle_beta   90.00
_cell.angle_gamma   90.00
#
_symmetry.space_group_name_H-M   'P 1'
#
loop_
_entity.id
_entity.type
_entity.pdbx_description
1 polymer ?
#
loop_
_entity_poly.entity_id
_entity_poly.type
_entity_poly.pdbx_seq_one_letter_code
_entity_poly.pdbx_strand_id
1 'polypeptide(L)'
;AALVADADLLPLLAEAEGKQQEEWVTLIEKWILNAPCVAVVGLPSGELSSTMSAAEEAREKAQAESLGEEKLKALASELEAAIEYNEREISEDILQSVPIPSLSSVRPIPLLTIRGNHKQDSLTVAPNSGRGIPEAVQESILDGLRTSAASAKSAGLPSAFSSIEWAHIESAFLYVAVALDTTALTHEQRLYLPLLLELAFKLPTRSEDGSEAGALCKDDFVSQLQDETVSYSAGVGLVSGSVPQMIGLRVHLESSSGAGLATALKWIRRALFLTEISPADARMGAQRLANEIPAQ
;
A
#
# COMPACT_ATOMS: atom_id res chain seq x y z
N ALA A 1 -33.36 8.28 8.17
CA ALA A 1 -32.71 8.04 6.87
C ALA A 1 -31.67 6.95 7.08
N ALA A 2 -31.82 5.81 6.44
CA ALA A 2 -30.82 4.75 6.53
C ALA A 2 -29.55 5.23 5.82
N LEU A 3 -28.44 5.31 6.55
CA LEU A 3 -27.10 5.40 5.95
C LEU A 3 -26.85 4.06 5.26
N VAL A 4 -27.22 3.97 3.99
CA VAL A 4 -26.93 2.81 3.16
C VAL A 4 -25.44 2.86 2.84
N ALA A 5 -24.67 1.98 3.48
CA ALA A 5 -23.24 1.83 3.24
C ALA A 5 -22.93 1.29 1.81
N ASP A 6 -23.95 0.87 1.07
CA ASP A 6 -23.88 0.30 -0.27
C ASP A 6 -24.48 1.21 -1.36
N ALA A 7 -24.26 2.52 -1.27
CA ALA A 7 -24.57 3.39 -2.41
C ALA A 7 -23.55 3.13 -3.52
N ASP A 8 -23.98 2.59 -4.67
CA ASP A 8 -23.15 2.60 -5.87
C ASP A 8 -22.95 4.06 -6.30
N LEU A 9 -21.74 4.57 -6.06
CA LEU A 9 -21.38 5.95 -6.33
C LEU A 9 -21.00 6.17 -7.81
N LEU A 10 -20.77 5.11 -8.59
CA LEU A 10 -20.32 5.24 -9.98
C LEU A 10 -21.29 6.04 -10.86
N PRO A 11 -22.63 5.87 -10.78
CA PRO A 11 -23.56 6.69 -11.55
C PRO A 11 -23.54 8.18 -11.14
N LEU A 12 -23.15 8.49 -9.91
CA LEU A 12 -23.06 9.85 -9.40
C LEU A 12 -21.79 10.58 -9.87
N LEU A 13 -20.75 9.84 -10.28
CA LEU A 13 -19.52 10.43 -10.80
C LEU A 13 -19.76 11.18 -12.11
N ALA A 14 -20.58 10.65 -13.02
CA ALA A 14 -20.91 11.34 -14.27
C ALA A 14 -21.65 12.66 -14.03
N GLU A 15 -22.51 12.71 -13.01
CA GLU A 15 -23.14 13.97 -12.60
C GLU A 15 -22.12 14.93 -11.99
N ALA A 16 -21.21 14.41 -11.15
CA ALA A 16 -20.16 15.21 -10.50
C ALA A 16 -19.17 15.80 -11.52
N GLU A 17 -18.76 15.05 -12.55
CA GLU A 17 -17.88 15.51 -13.62
C GLU A 17 -18.47 16.69 -14.41
N GLY A 18 -19.80 16.76 -14.52
CA GLY A 18 -20.49 17.87 -15.19
C GLY A 18 -20.61 19.15 -14.36
N LYS A 19 -20.35 19.11 -13.06
CA LYS A 19 -20.56 20.26 -12.16
C LYS A 19 -19.51 21.35 -12.37
N GLN A 20 -19.98 22.58 -12.40
CA GLN A 20 -19.10 23.75 -12.47
C GLN A 20 -18.48 24.07 -11.10
N GLN A 21 -17.38 24.83 -11.11
CA GLN A 21 -16.67 25.22 -9.90
C GLN A 21 -17.59 25.90 -8.88
N GLU A 22 -18.50 26.76 -9.33
CA GLU A 22 -19.44 27.49 -8.47
C GLU A 22 -20.40 26.55 -7.72
N GLU A 23 -20.78 25.43 -8.32
CA GLU A 23 -21.62 24.42 -7.68
C GLU A 23 -20.86 23.72 -6.54
N TRP A 24 -19.59 23.37 -6.77
CA TRP A 24 -18.72 22.80 -5.73
C TRP A 24 -18.51 23.76 -4.57
N VAL A 25 -18.25 25.03 -4.86
CA VAL A 25 -18.12 26.08 -3.83
C VAL A 25 -19.41 26.19 -3.02
N THR A 26 -20.58 26.21 -3.68
CA THR A 26 -21.88 26.26 -3.02
C THR A 26 -22.11 25.08 -2.07
N LEU A 27 -21.68 23.87 -2.46
CA LEU A 27 -21.77 22.69 -1.61
C LEU A 27 -20.86 22.78 -0.38
N ILE A 28 -19.62 23.21 -0.55
CA ILE A 28 -18.66 23.44 0.54
C ILE A 28 -19.20 24.49 1.50
N GLU A 29 -19.70 25.61 0.98
CA GLU A 29 -20.30 26.67 1.79
C GLU A 29 -21.47 26.14 2.61
N LYS A 30 -22.39 25.40 1.99
CA LYS A 30 -23.60 24.90 2.66
C LYS A 30 -23.31 23.87 3.73
N TRP A 31 -22.47 22.88 3.42
CA TRP A 31 -22.32 21.67 4.25
C TRP A 31 -21.09 21.68 5.15
N ILE A 32 -20.09 22.51 4.85
CA ILE A 32 -18.84 22.58 5.62
C ILE A 32 -18.73 23.93 6.33
N LEU A 33 -18.79 25.05 5.59
CA LEU A 33 -18.47 26.36 6.16
C LEU A 33 -19.62 26.97 6.99
N ASN A 34 -20.86 26.82 6.51
CA ASN A 34 -22.05 27.41 7.14
C ASN A 34 -22.88 26.39 7.94
N ALA A 35 -22.44 25.12 7.99
CA ALA A 35 -23.07 24.11 8.81
C ALA A 35 -22.64 24.26 10.28
N PRO A 36 -23.52 23.99 11.27
CA PRO A 36 -23.12 23.91 12.66
C PRO A 36 -22.00 22.87 12.83
N CYS A 37 -20.89 23.28 13.45
CA CYS A 37 -19.74 22.41 13.68
C CYS A 37 -19.50 22.20 15.18
N VAL A 38 -18.99 21.01 15.53
CA VAL A 38 -18.49 20.70 16.86
C VAL A 38 -16.98 20.47 16.74
N ALA A 39 -16.18 21.34 17.33
CA ALA A 39 -14.74 21.17 17.40
C ALA A 39 -14.37 20.44 18.69
N VAL A 40 -13.70 19.29 18.56
CA VAL A 40 -13.19 18.52 19.71
C VAL A 40 -11.67 18.70 19.75
N VAL A 41 -11.17 19.24 20.86
CA VAL A 41 -9.73 19.42 21.09
C VAL A 41 -9.30 18.43 22.16
N GLY A 42 -8.49 17.44 21.78
CA GLY A 42 -7.84 16.53 22.71
C GLY A 42 -6.55 17.14 23.23
N LEU A 43 -6.42 17.29 24.56
CA LEU A 43 -5.19 17.74 25.21
C LEU A 43 -4.64 16.61 26.09
N PRO A 44 -3.34 16.29 26.02
CA PRO A 44 -2.75 15.31 26.92
C PRO A 44 -2.83 15.82 28.36
N SER A 45 -3.23 14.95 29.29
CA SER A 45 -3.29 15.28 30.72
C SER A 45 -2.87 14.08 31.56
N GLY A 46 -1.69 14.19 32.17
CA GLY A 46 -1.19 13.18 33.11
C GLY A 46 -2.05 13.09 34.37
N GLU A 47 -2.60 14.22 34.83
CA GLU A 47 -3.54 14.28 35.96
C GLU A 47 -4.87 13.58 35.63
N LEU A 48 -5.39 13.75 34.42
CA LEU A 48 -6.61 13.05 34.03
C LEU A 48 -6.36 11.54 33.95
N SER A 49 -5.19 11.12 33.44
CA SER A 49 -4.80 9.70 33.42
C SER A 49 -4.76 9.10 34.83
N SER A 50 -4.09 9.76 35.78
CA SER A 50 -4.05 9.27 37.17
C SER A 50 -5.43 9.31 37.84
N THR A 51 -6.23 10.35 37.57
CA THR A 51 -7.60 10.48 38.08
C THR A 51 -8.50 9.38 37.54
N MET A 52 -8.39 9.04 36.25
CA MET A 52 -9.15 7.95 35.63
C MET A 52 -8.78 6.60 36.24
N SER A 53 -7.49 6.32 36.43
CA SER A 53 -7.05 5.10 37.11
C SER A 53 -7.56 5.00 38.54
N ALA A 54 -7.44 6.09 39.33
CA ALA A 54 -7.93 6.10 40.71
C ALA A 54 -9.47 6.01 40.78
N ALA A 55 -10.18 6.62 39.84
CA ALA A 55 -11.63 6.52 39.74
C ALA A 55 -12.06 5.09 39.39
N GLU A 56 -11.32 4.40 38.53
CA GLU A 56 -11.58 3.00 38.17
C GLU A 56 -11.35 2.06 39.37
N GLU A 57 -10.24 2.21 40.10
CA GLU A 57 -9.98 1.45 41.33
C GLU A 57 -11.07 1.68 42.39
N ALA A 58 -11.51 2.94 42.56
CA ALA A 58 -12.59 3.28 43.47
C ALA A 58 -13.93 2.66 43.02
N ARG A 59 -14.21 2.65 41.70
CA ARG A 59 -15.39 2.03 41.11
C ARG A 59 -15.41 0.52 41.35
N GLU A 60 -14.29 -0.16 41.12
CA GLU A 60 -14.13 -1.59 41.37
C GLU A 60 -14.36 -1.93 42.85
N LYS A 61 -13.75 -1.15 43.77
CA LYS A 61 -13.94 -1.34 45.21
C LYS A 61 -15.40 -1.15 45.64
N ALA A 62 -16.04 -0.06 45.21
CA ALA A 62 -17.44 0.20 45.51
C ALA A 62 -18.36 -0.89 44.94
N GLN A 63 -18.04 -1.38 43.73
CA GLN A 63 -18.75 -2.50 43.12
C GLN A 63 -18.60 -3.77 43.96
N ALA A 64 -17.38 -4.13 44.38
CA ALA A 64 -17.13 -5.29 45.25
C ALA A 64 -17.89 -5.20 46.58
N GLU A 65 -17.88 -4.03 47.24
CA GLU A 65 -18.63 -3.78 48.48
C GLU A 65 -20.15 -3.94 48.27
N SER A 66 -20.70 -3.40 47.17
CA SER A 66 -22.14 -3.48 46.87
C SER A 66 -22.63 -4.90 46.55
N LEU A 67 -21.76 -5.72 45.95
CA LEU A 67 -22.06 -7.10 45.61
C LEU A 67 -22.04 -7.99 46.86
N GLY A 68 -21.13 -7.70 47.81
CA GLY A 68 -20.97 -8.48 49.03
C GLY A 68 -20.36 -9.87 48.77
N GLU A 69 -19.94 -10.53 49.84
CA GLU A 69 -19.16 -11.77 49.75
C GLU A 69 -19.90 -12.93 49.05
N GLU A 70 -21.20 -13.07 49.30
CA GLU A 70 -22.00 -14.17 48.75
C GLU A 70 -22.11 -14.07 47.21
N LYS A 71 -22.43 -12.88 46.70
CA LYS A 71 -22.57 -12.66 45.25
C LYS A 71 -21.21 -12.69 44.54
N LEU A 72 -20.14 -12.20 45.18
CA LEU A 72 -18.78 -12.30 44.63
C LEU A 72 -18.35 -13.77 44.49
N LYS A 73 -18.65 -14.63 45.47
CA LYS A 73 -18.40 -16.08 45.36
C LYS A 73 -19.19 -16.71 44.21
N ALA A 74 -20.45 -16.32 44.02
CA ALA A 74 -21.27 -16.81 42.91
C ALA A 74 -20.69 -16.40 41.54
N LEU A 75 -20.28 -15.14 41.39
CA LEU A 75 -19.64 -14.64 40.16
C LEU A 75 -18.27 -15.28 39.90
N ALA A 76 -17.50 -15.56 40.95
CA ALA A 76 -16.23 -16.29 40.82
C ALA A 76 -16.48 -17.70 40.25
N SER A 77 -17.49 -18.41 40.76
CA SER A 77 -17.88 -19.72 40.24
C SER A 77 -18.40 -19.66 38.80
N GLU A 78 -19.15 -18.62 38.43
CA GLU A 78 -19.61 -18.40 37.05
C GLU A 78 -18.42 -18.11 36.11
N LEU A 79 -17.46 -17.30 36.55
CA LEU A 79 -16.24 -17.01 35.79
C LEU A 79 -15.38 -18.27 35.61
N GLU A 80 -15.17 -19.06 36.67
CA GLU A 80 -14.44 -20.33 36.59
C GLU A 80 -15.13 -21.30 35.63
N ALA A 81 -16.47 -21.43 35.70
CA ALA A 81 -17.22 -22.27 34.78
C ALA A 81 -17.13 -21.78 33.33
N ALA A 82 -17.09 -20.46 33.11
CA ALA A 82 -16.92 -19.88 31.78
C ALA A 82 -15.49 -20.11 31.24
N ILE A 83 -14.46 -19.97 32.08
CA ILE A 83 -13.07 -20.30 31.72
C ILE A 83 -12.97 -21.79 31.37
N GLU A 84 -13.45 -22.67 32.24
CA GLU A 84 -13.44 -24.12 32.02
C GLU A 84 -14.20 -24.49 30.74
N TYR A 85 -15.34 -23.84 30.46
CA TYR A 85 -16.09 -24.05 29.23
C TYR A 85 -15.30 -23.62 27.98
N ASN A 86 -14.65 -22.45 28.02
CA ASN A 86 -13.90 -21.90 26.90
C ASN A 86 -12.57 -22.61 26.64
N GLU A 87 -11.97 -23.21 27.67
CA GLU A 87 -10.73 -23.99 27.58
C GLU A 87 -10.95 -25.44 27.11
N ARG A 88 -12.21 -25.89 26.98
CA ARG A 88 -12.51 -27.21 26.38
C ARG A 88 -12.01 -27.25 24.95
N GLU A 89 -11.49 -28.42 24.57
CA GLU A 89 -11.23 -28.69 23.16
C GLU A 89 -12.52 -28.52 22.36
N ILE A 90 -12.42 -27.80 21.24
CA ILE A 90 -13.52 -27.71 20.29
C ILE A 90 -13.84 -29.13 19.80
N SER A 91 -15.12 -29.51 19.86
CA SER A 91 -15.57 -30.82 19.39
C SER A 91 -15.26 -31.02 17.90
N GLU A 92 -14.78 -32.21 17.54
CA GLU A 92 -14.57 -32.62 16.15
C GLU A 92 -15.86 -32.50 15.33
N ASP A 93 -17.03 -32.79 15.92
CA ASP A 93 -18.32 -32.66 15.24
C ASP A 93 -18.58 -31.21 14.81
N ILE A 94 -18.19 -30.24 15.65
CA ILE A 94 -18.30 -28.81 15.32
C ILE A 94 -17.32 -28.45 14.22
N LEU A 95 -16.07 -28.92 14.28
CA LEU A 95 -15.06 -28.69 13.23
C LEU A 95 -15.49 -29.27 11.88
N GLN A 96 -16.10 -30.45 11.88
CA GLN A 96 -16.53 -31.17 10.69
C GLN A 96 -17.92 -30.75 10.19
N SER A 97 -18.69 -30.02 11.00
CA SER A 97 -20.01 -29.52 10.61
C SER A 97 -19.96 -28.52 9.45
N VAL A 98 -18.82 -27.85 9.27
CA VAL A 98 -18.58 -26.96 8.14
C VAL A 98 -18.04 -27.79 6.97
N PRO A 99 -18.79 -27.93 5.86
CA PRO A 99 -18.35 -28.75 4.74
C PRO A 99 -17.08 -28.15 4.11
N ILE A 100 -16.02 -28.95 4.06
CA ILE A 100 -14.78 -28.56 3.38
C ILE A 100 -15.02 -28.68 1.87
N PRO A 101 -14.92 -27.57 1.11
CA PRO A 101 -15.09 -27.63 -0.33
C PRO A 101 -14.00 -28.49 -0.96
N SER A 102 -14.36 -29.25 -1.99
CA SER A 102 -13.39 -30.02 -2.75
C SER A 102 -12.34 -29.11 -3.40
N LEU A 103 -11.09 -29.55 -3.45
CA LEU A 103 -10.02 -28.86 -4.20
C LEU A 103 -10.38 -28.65 -5.68
N SER A 104 -11.28 -29.47 -6.26
CA SER A 104 -11.76 -29.27 -7.63
C SER A 104 -12.65 -28.03 -7.79
N SER A 105 -13.24 -27.52 -6.71
CA SER A 105 -14.07 -26.32 -6.72
C SER A 105 -13.25 -25.02 -6.63
N VAL A 106 -11.98 -25.13 -6.23
CA VAL A 106 -11.05 -24.00 -6.15
C VAL A 106 -10.63 -23.62 -7.57
N ARG A 107 -11.13 -22.49 -8.06
CA ARG A 107 -10.69 -21.92 -9.34
C ARG A 107 -9.26 -21.41 -9.19
N PRO A 108 -8.31 -21.83 -10.05
CA PRO A 108 -6.97 -21.25 -10.03
C PRO A 108 -7.06 -19.79 -10.46
N ILE A 109 -6.25 -18.93 -9.85
CA ILE A 109 -6.03 -17.59 -10.37
C ILE A 109 -5.17 -17.74 -11.63
N PRO A 110 -5.67 -17.37 -12.82
CA PRO A 110 -4.90 -17.50 -14.06
C PRO A 110 -3.76 -16.47 -14.05
N LEU A 111 -2.59 -16.92 -13.62
CA LEU A 111 -1.37 -16.13 -13.54
C LEU A 111 -0.26 -16.86 -14.28
N LEU A 112 0.35 -16.20 -15.27
CA LEU A 112 1.55 -16.68 -15.95
C LEU A 112 2.74 -15.81 -15.55
N THR A 113 3.74 -16.43 -14.95
CA THR A 113 4.97 -15.79 -14.46
C THR A 113 6.12 -16.26 -15.31
N ILE A 114 6.86 -15.31 -15.89
CA ILE A 114 8.01 -15.55 -16.75
C ILE A 114 9.20 -14.82 -16.15
N ARG A 115 10.28 -15.55 -15.88
CA ARG A 115 11.50 -15.04 -15.30
C ARG A 115 12.58 -14.87 -16.36
N GLY A 116 13.28 -13.75 -16.29
CA GLY A 116 14.41 -13.42 -17.14
C GLY A 116 15.56 -12.78 -16.35
N ASN A 117 16.65 -12.49 -17.07
CA ASN A 117 17.81 -11.75 -16.57
C ASN A 117 18.01 -10.46 -17.41
N HIS A 118 18.96 -9.58 -17.06
CA HIS A 118 19.26 -8.38 -17.88
C HIS A 118 19.61 -8.67 -19.33
N LYS A 119 20.21 -9.84 -19.63
CA LYS A 119 20.56 -10.23 -21.00
C LYS A 119 19.35 -10.70 -21.79
N GLN A 120 18.26 -11.01 -21.10
CA GLN A 120 17.03 -11.62 -21.60
C GLN A 120 17.33 -12.78 -22.57
N ASP A 121 18.42 -13.51 -22.32
CA ASP A 121 18.85 -14.66 -23.12
C ASP A 121 18.22 -15.97 -22.65
N SER A 122 17.72 -15.98 -21.41
CA SER A 122 16.94 -17.06 -20.83
C SER A 122 15.64 -16.49 -20.26
N LEU A 123 14.53 -16.75 -20.93
CA LEU A 123 13.18 -16.53 -20.44
C LEU A 123 12.59 -17.89 -20.07
N THR A 124 12.20 -18.07 -18.81
CA THR A 124 11.68 -19.34 -18.31
C THR A 124 10.34 -19.12 -17.60
N VAL A 125 9.36 -19.98 -17.88
CA VAL A 125 8.10 -19.99 -17.14
C VAL A 125 8.37 -20.48 -15.71
N ALA A 126 7.87 -19.76 -14.72
CA ALA A 126 8.01 -20.16 -13.33
C ALA A 126 7.27 -21.48 -13.07
N PRO A 127 7.81 -22.37 -12.22
CA PRO A 127 7.15 -23.62 -11.87
C PRO A 127 5.72 -23.39 -11.35
N ASN A 128 4.77 -24.24 -11.76
CA ASN A 128 3.35 -24.19 -11.37
C ASN A 128 2.60 -22.90 -11.78
N SER A 129 3.16 -22.12 -12.72
CA SER A 129 2.51 -20.96 -13.30
C SER A 129 1.72 -21.32 -14.57
N GLY A 130 0.87 -20.41 -15.05
CA GLY A 130 0.07 -20.56 -16.27
C GLY A 130 -1.19 -21.41 -16.12
N ARG A 131 -1.49 -21.93 -14.92
CA ARG A 131 -2.68 -22.76 -14.70
C ARG A 131 -3.96 -21.97 -15.00
N GLY A 132 -4.80 -22.49 -15.89
CA GLY A 132 -6.03 -21.82 -16.34
C GLY A 132 -5.84 -20.89 -17.54
N ILE A 133 -4.60 -20.73 -18.04
CA ILE A 133 -4.30 -19.98 -19.28
C ILE A 133 -4.03 -21.00 -20.40
N PRO A 134 -4.68 -20.89 -21.58
CA PRO A 134 -4.43 -21.80 -22.69
C PRO A 134 -2.95 -21.80 -23.13
N GLU A 135 -2.40 -22.98 -23.42
CA GLU A 135 -0.97 -23.15 -23.79
C GLU A 135 -0.56 -22.26 -24.97
N ALA A 136 -1.42 -22.15 -25.99
CA ALA A 136 -1.19 -21.26 -27.13
C ALA A 136 -1.04 -19.77 -26.73
N VAL A 137 -1.75 -19.32 -25.69
CA VAL A 137 -1.63 -17.96 -25.17
C VAL A 137 -0.32 -17.81 -24.39
N GLN A 138 0.07 -18.81 -23.60
CA GLN A 138 1.34 -18.79 -22.86
C GLN A 138 2.54 -18.71 -23.82
N GLU A 139 2.55 -19.53 -24.87
CA GLU A 139 3.60 -19.50 -25.91
C GLU A 139 3.59 -18.18 -26.68
N SER A 140 2.42 -17.64 -27.04
CA SER A 140 2.33 -16.34 -27.70
C SER A 140 2.93 -15.20 -26.84
N ILE A 141 2.73 -15.23 -25.52
CA ILE A 141 3.29 -14.24 -24.60
C ILE A 141 4.82 -14.41 -24.51
N LEU A 142 5.31 -15.65 -24.37
CA LEU A 142 6.73 -15.96 -24.35
C LEU A 142 7.44 -15.49 -25.62
N ASP A 143 6.86 -15.75 -26.78
CA ASP A 143 7.42 -15.33 -28.06
C ASP A 143 7.39 -13.81 -28.22
N GLY A 144 6.31 -13.15 -27.82
CA GLY A 144 6.25 -11.68 -27.80
C GLY A 144 7.35 -11.06 -26.92
N LEU A 145 7.62 -11.65 -25.76
CA LEU A 145 8.72 -11.22 -24.89
C LEU A 145 10.09 -11.50 -25.53
N ARG A 146 10.29 -12.64 -26.19
CA ARG A 146 11.54 -12.97 -26.91
C ARG A 146 11.82 -11.98 -28.05
N THR A 147 10.80 -11.64 -28.85
CA THR A 147 10.92 -10.66 -29.93
C THR A 147 11.22 -9.26 -29.40
N SER A 148 10.55 -8.86 -28.31
CA SER A 148 10.78 -7.56 -27.67
C SER A 148 12.18 -7.47 -27.02
N ALA A 149 12.64 -8.57 -26.43
CA ALA A 149 13.98 -8.67 -25.84
C ALA A 149 15.10 -8.52 -26.87
N ALA A 150 14.91 -9.04 -28.08
CA ALA A 150 15.86 -8.83 -29.17
C ALA A 150 16.02 -7.34 -29.51
N SER A 151 14.94 -6.55 -29.39
CA SER A 151 14.95 -5.10 -29.59
C SER A 151 15.54 -4.34 -28.38
N ALA A 152 15.43 -4.89 -27.17
CA ALA A 152 16.03 -4.31 -25.96
C ALA A 152 17.56 -4.50 -25.91
N LYS A 153 18.11 -5.56 -26.52
CA LYS A 153 19.57 -5.79 -26.60
C LYS A 153 20.31 -4.63 -27.29
N SER A 154 19.70 -3.94 -28.25
CA SER A 154 20.28 -2.74 -28.86
C SER A 154 20.28 -1.50 -27.94
N ALA A 155 19.47 -1.49 -26.89
CA ALA A 155 19.37 -0.38 -25.94
C ALA A 155 20.35 -0.46 -24.76
N GLY A 156 21.06 -1.59 -24.58
CA GLY A 156 22.10 -1.73 -23.56
C GLY A 156 21.60 -1.65 -22.12
N LEU A 157 20.64 -2.51 -21.75
CA LEU A 157 20.16 -2.63 -20.36
C LEU A 157 21.36 -2.78 -19.38
N PRO A 158 21.47 -1.92 -18.36
CA PRO A 158 22.57 -2.00 -17.42
C PRO A 158 22.64 -3.37 -16.73
N SER A 159 23.85 -3.91 -16.55
CA SER A 159 24.10 -5.15 -15.81
C SER A 159 23.64 -5.10 -14.33
N ALA A 160 23.21 -3.92 -13.86
CA ALA A 160 22.63 -3.69 -12.55
C ALA A 160 21.29 -4.42 -12.33
N PHE A 161 20.55 -4.80 -13.39
CA PHE A 161 19.32 -5.57 -13.25
C PHE A 161 19.60 -7.08 -13.30
N SER A 162 19.90 -7.69 -12.16
CA SER A 162 20.23 -9.13 -12.11
C SER A 162 19.06 -10.03 -12.55
N SER A 163 17.81 -9.62 -12.32
CA SER A 163 16.60 -10.39 -12.63
C SER A 163 15.44 -9.50 -13.06
N ILE A 164 14.57 -10.04 -13.91
CA ILE A 164 13.31 -9.44 -14.34
C ILE A 164 12.23 -10.52 -14.21
N GLU A 165 11.07 -10.16 -13.69
CA GLU A 165 9.91 -11.05 -13.62
C GLU A 165 8.71 -10.38 -14.29
N TRP A 166 8.07 -11.11 -15.19
CA TRP A 166 6.83 -10.73 -15.85
C TRP A 166 5.70 -11.56 -15.29
N ALA A 167 4.68 -10.91 -14.72
CA ALA A 167 3.49 -11.56 -14.21
C ALA A 167 2.29 -11.14 -15.08
N HIS A 168 1.84 -12.04 -15.95
CA HIS A 168 0.67 -11.83 -16.79
C HIS A 168 -0.60 -12.28 -16.06
N ILE A 169 -1.52 -11.33 -15.93
CA ILE A 169 -2.89 -11.49 -15.43
C ILE A 169 -3.79 -10.69 -16.38
N GLU A 170 -5.01 -11.15 -16.62
CA GLU A 170 -6.03 -10.40 -17.36
C GLU A 170 -6.48 -9.19 -16.52
N SER A 171 -5.93 -8.01 -16.81
CA SER A 171 -6.18 -6.77 -16.07
C SER A 171 -6.08 -5.57 -17.00
N ALA A 172 -6.90 -4.55 -16.76
CA ALA A 172 -6.77 -3.24 -17.39
C ALA A 172 -5.56 -2.45 -16.85
N PHE A 173 -4.94 -2.93 -15.77
CA PHE A 173 -3.89 -2.23 -15.06
C PHE A 173 -2.53 -2.92 -15.15
N LEU A 174 -1.48 -2.11 -15.11
CA LEU A 174 -0.09 -2.53 -15.03
C LEU A 174 0.50 -2.21 -13.66
N TYR A 175 1.27 -3.14 -13.12
CA TYR A 175 2.08 -2.95 -11.92
C TYR A 175 3.55 -3.06 -12.30
N VAL A 176 4.33 -2.02 -12.00
CA VAL A 176 5.78 -2.01 -12.22
C VAL A 176 6.46 -1.74 -10.89
N ALA A 177 7.41 -2.59 -10.53
CA ALA A 177 8.21 -2.41 -9.33
C ALA A 177 9.70 -2.58 -9.66
N VAL A 178 10.52 -1.73 -9.05
CA VAL A 178 11.98 -1.85 -9.07
C VAL A 178 12.44 -2.10 -7.65
N ALA A 179 13.14 -3.20 -7.44
CA ALA A 179 13.78 -3.55 -6.18
C ALA A 179 15.28 -3.25 -6.27
N LEU A 180 15.85 -2.63 -5.24
CA LEU A 180 17.27 -2.30 -5.15
C LEU A 180 17.88 -2.95 -3.91
N ASP A 181 18.97 -3.66 -4.11
CA ASP A 181 19.76 -4.25 -3.03
C ASP A 181 20.51 -3.16 -2.25
N THR A 182 20.37 -3.19 -0.93
CA THR A 182 21.03 -2.27 0.01
C THR A 182 22.15 -2.92 0.81
N THR A 183 22.54 -4.16 0.50
CA THR A 183 23.63 -4.87 1.16
C THR A 183 24.93 -4.06 1.21
N ALA A 184 25.24 -3.32 0.14
CA ALA A 184 26.43 -2.48 0.02
C ALA A 184 26.43 -1.23 0.92
N LEU A 185 25.29 -0.84 1.51
CA LEU A 185 25.19 0.34 2.37
C LEU A 185 25.77 0.08 3.77
N THR A 186 26.51 1.06 4.29
CA THR A 186 26.98 1.06 5.67
C THR A 186 25.83 1.19 6.67
N HIS A 187 26.07 0.85 7.94
CA HIS A 187 25.09 1.03 9.01
C HIS A 187 24.56 2.48 9.07
N GLU A 188 25.45 3.47 8.96
CA GLU A 188 25.08 4.88 9.00
C GLU A 188 24.22 5.28 7.78
N GLN A 189 24.59 4.85 6.58
CA GLN A 189 23.81 5.13 5.36
C GLN A 189 22.40 4.55 5.43
N ARG A 190 22.23 3.37 6.04
CA ARG A 190 20.92 2.72 6.21
C ARG A 190 19.96 3.54 7.07
N LEU A 191 20.46 4.33 8.03
CA LEU A 191 19.62 5.19 8.86
C LEU A 191 18.91 6.29 8.06
N TYR A 192 19.43 6.64 6.89
CA TYR A 192 18.84 7.66 6.01
C TYR A 192 17.85 7.09 4.98
N LEU A 193 17.74 5.75 4.84
CA LEU A 193 16.81 5.14 3.88
C LEU A 193 15.34 5.54 4.11
N PRO A 194 14.81 5.56 5.34
CA PRO A 194 13.43 5.99 5.56
C PRO A 194 13.19 7.43 5.08
N LEU A 195 14.14 8.34 5.34
CA LEU A 195 14.04 9.71 4.86
C LEU A 195 14.10 9.79 3.33
N LEU A 196 15.04 9.08 2.69
CA LEU A 196 15.14 9.06 1.24
C LEU A 196 13.86 8.55 0.57
N LEU A 197 13.29 7.47 1.09
CA LEU A 197 12.06 6.87 0.58
C LEU A 197 10.83 7.73 0.85
N GLU A 198 10.80 8.42 1.98
CA GLU A 198 9.76 9.40 2.31
C GLU A 198 9.72 10.54 1.30
N LEU A 199 10.88 11.01 0.83
CA LEU A 199 11.01 12.07 -0.16
C LEU A 199 10.72 11.62 -1.60
N ALA A 200 10.77 10.32 -1.87
CA ALA A 200 10.50 9.78 -3.20
C ALA A 200 9.08 10.16 -3.67
N PHE A 201 8.96 10.56 -4.93
CA PHE A 201 7.71 11.02 -5.55
C PHE A 201 7.08 12.32 -4.97
N LYS A 202 7.82 13.11 -4.17
CA LYS A 202 7.25 14.32 -3.52
C LYS A 202 8.04 15.62 -3.78
N LEU A 203 9.10 15.55 -4.56
CA LEU A 203 10.08 16.62 -4.72
C LEU A 203 10.24 17.02 -6.20
N PRO A 204 10.73 18.24 -6.48
CA PRO A 204 11.01 18.66 -7.85
C PRO A 204 12.05 17.76 -8.52
N THR A 205 12.00 17.70 -9.84
CA THR A 205 12.94 16.90 -10.63
C THR A 205 13.57 17.70 -11.74
N ARG A 206 14.88 17.51 -11.97
CA ARG A 206 15.59 18.06 -13.14
C ARG A 206 15.17 17.38 -14.44
N SER A 207 15.44 18.04 -15.56
CA SER A 207 15.34 17.40 -16.88
C SER A 207 16.44 16.37 -17.12
N GLU A 208 16.17 15.40 -17.99
CA GLU A 208 17.14 14.39 -18.44
C GLU A 208 18.35 15.00 -19.16
N ASP A 209 18.13 16.09 -19.91
CA ASP A 209 19.16 16.83 -20.66
C ASP A 209 19.75 18.01 -19.88
N GLY A 210 19.30 18.24 -18.65
CA GLY A 210 19.69 19.39 -17.82
C GLY A 210 19.07 20.72 -18.25
N SER A 211 18.13 20.73 -19.21
CA SER A 211 17.38 21.94 -19.59
C SER A 211 16.28 22.27 -18.59
N GLU A 212 15.85 23.54 -18.55
CA GLU A 212 14.72 23.97 -17.71
C GLU A 212 13.37 23.45 -18.24
N ALA A 213 13.24 23.19 -19.55
CA ALA A 213 11.98 22.81 -20.18
C ALA A 213 11.46 21.41 -19.80
N GLY A 214 12.36 20.50 -19.38
CA GLY A 214 11.99 19.16 -18.92
C GLY A 214 12.03 18.99 -17.41
N ALA A 215 12.40 20.03 -16.66
CA ALA A 215 12.34 20.05 -15.21
C ALA A 215 10.89 20.20 -14.76
N LEU A 216 10.55 19.54 -13.65
CA LEU A 216 9.24 19.68 -13.03
C LEU A 216 9.40 20.30 -11.66
N CYS A 217 8.63 21.36 -11.40
CA CYS A 217 8.45 21.82 -10.04
C CYS A 217 7.67 20.78 -9.23
N LYS A 218 7.64 20.93 -7.90
CA LYS A 218 7.00 19.99 -7.00
C LYS A 218 5.52 19.76 -7.36
N ASP A 219 4.77 20.82 -7.58
CA ASP A 219 3.32 20.74 -7.79
C ASP A 219 3.00 20.10 -9.15
N ASP A 220 3.74 20.46 -10.21
CA ASP A 220 3.61 19.84 -11.52
C ASP A 220 4.00 18.35 -11.49
N PHE A 221 5.06 18.00 -10.77
CA PHE A 221 5.47 16.61 -10.60
C PHE A 221 4.37 15.78 -9.95
N VAL A 222 3.80 16.27 -8.84
CA VAL A 222 2.76 15.55 -8.10
C VAL A 222 1.47 15.47 -8.92
N SER A 223 1.05 16.57 -9.55
CA SER A 223 -0.15 16.60 -10.39
C SER A 223 -0.04 15.61 -11.55
N GLN A 224 1.03 15.71 -12.36
CA GLN A 224 1.21 14.81 -13.51
C GLN A 224 1.36 13.34 -13.09
N LEU A 225 2.01 13.07 -11.96
CA LEU A 225 2.12 11.71 -11.44
C LEU A 225 0.74 11.15 -11.05
N GLN A 226 -0.10 11.95 -10.39
CA GLN A 226 -1.46 11.55 -10.01
C GLN A 226 -2.39 11.39 -11.22
N ASP A 227 -2.24 12.24 -12.24
CA ASP A 227 -3.03 12.16 -13.47
C ASP A 227 -2.71 10.90 -14.29
N GLU A 228 -1.43 10.48 -14.30
CA GLU A 228 -0.98 9.34 -15.11
C GLU A 228 -0.96 8.00 -14.35
N THR A 229 -1.21 7.99 -13.03
CA THR A 229 -1.08 6.77 -12.20
C THR A 229 -2.24 6.58 -11.26
N VAL A 230 -2.55 5.32 -10.95
CA VAL A 230 -3.58 4.94 -9.98
C VAL A 230 -2.99 4.94 -8.56
N SER A 231 -1.75 4.46 -8.41
CA SER A 231 -1.01 4.56 -7.15
C SER A 231 0.48 4.41 -7.37
N TYR A 232 1.26 4.89 -6.40
CA TYR A 232 2.70 4.79 -6.38
C TYR A 232 3.19 4.71 -4.93
N SER A 233 4.33 4.05 -4.71
CA SER A 233 4.92 3.96 -3.39
C SER A 233 6.43 3.69 -3.45
N ALA A 234 7.12 4.07 -2.38
CA ALA A 234 8.50 3.73 -2.13
C ALA A 234 8.61 3.21 -0.69
N GLY A 235 9.38 2.15 -0.46
CA GLY A 235 9.45 1.54 0.86
C GLY A 235 10.53 0.47 1.00
N VAL A 236 10.92 0.20 2.24
CA VAL A 236 11.79 -0.93 2.58
C VAL A 236 10.99 -2.23 2.45
N GLY A 237 11.54 -3.24 1.80
CA GLY A 237 10.91 -4.55 1.64
C GLY A 237 9.66 -4.58 0.75
N LEU A 238 9.38 -3.51 0.00
CA LEU A 238 8.15 -3.34 -0.78
C LEU A 238 7.98 -4.38 -1.92
N VAL A 239 9.05 -5.07 -2.32
CA VAL A 239 9.01 -6.06 -3.40
C VAL A 239 9.11 -7.46 -2.81
N SER A 240 7.96 -8.12 -2.67
CA SER A 240 7.80 -9.54 -2.28
C SER A 240 8.37 -9.93 -0.91
N GLY A 241 7.53 -9.89 0.13
CA GLY A 241 7.80 -10.58 1.39
C GLY A 241 8.63 -9.81 2.42
N SER A 242 8.67 -8.48 2.33
CA SER A 242 9.27 -7.60 3.35
C SER A 242 10.74 -7.92 3.63
N VAL A 243 11.56 -8.07 2.58
CA VAL A 243 13.01 -8.29 2.70
C VAL A 243 13.69 -6.98 3.15
N PRO A 244 14.19 -6.87 4.39
CA PRO A 244 14.69 -5.59 4.92
C PRO A 244 15.97 -5.09 4.24
N GLN A 245 16.67 -5.96 3.52
CA GLN A 245 17.87 -5.62 2.75
C GLN A 245 17.55 -5.07 1.36
N MET A 246 16.27 -4.91 1.02
CA MET A 246 15.84 -4.35 -0.26
C MET A 246 15.03 -3.08 -0.01
N ILE A 247 15.20 -2.08 -0.88
CA ILE A 247 14.21 -1.02 -1.05
C ILE A 247 13.46 -1.25 -2.36
N GLY A 248 12.22 -0.76 -2.43
CA GLY A 248 11.39 -0.90 -3.61
C GLY A 248 10.68 0.40 -3.94
N LEU A 249 10.57 0.68 -5.24
CA LEU A 249 9.66 1.69 -5.78
C LEU A 249 8.65 0.98 -6.67
N ARG A 250 7.38 1.39 -6.56
CA ARG A 250 6.26 0.81 -7.31
C ARG A 250 5.44 1.93 -7.94
N VAL A 251 5.04 1.70 -9.18
CA VAL A 251 4.03 2.49 -9.88
C VAL A 251 2.95 1.55 -10.41
N HIS A 252 1.71 1.98 -10.25
CA HIS A 252 0.52 1.29 -10.70
C HIS A 252 -0.30 2.24 -11.57
N LEU A 253 -0.69 1.82 -12.75
CA LEU A 253 -1.41 2.67 -13.70
C LEU A 253 -2.35 1.84 -14.58
N GLU A 254 -3.30 2.50 -15.22
CA GLU A 254 -4.13 1.92 -16.26
C GLU A 254 -3.33 1.78 -17.57
N SER A 255 -3.40 0.60 -18.19
CA SER A 255 -2.63 0.28 -19.40
C SER A 255 -3.51 0.26 -20.65
N SER A 256 -4.27 1.33 -20.87
CA SER A 256 -5.21 1.46 -22.00
C SER A 256 -4.53 1.73 -23.35
N SER A 257 -3.34 2.34 -23.36
CA SER A 257 -2.65 2.82 -24.58
C SER A 257 -1.41 2.02 -24.99
N GLY A 258 -1.06 0.95 -24.27
CA GLY A 258 0.15 0.15 -24.50
C GLY A 258 1.48 0.85 -24.09
N ALA A 259 1.44 2.14 -23.74
CA ALA A 259 2.60 2.90 -23.27
C ALA A 259 2.86 2.76 -21.75
N GLY A 260 2.01 2.02 -21.03
CA GLY A 260 2.02 1.96 -19.57
C GLY A 260 3.38 1.60 -18.95
N LEU A 261 4.10 0.64 -19.51
CA LEU A 261 5.43 0.27 -18.99
C LEU A 261 6.44 1.43 -19.10
N ALA A 262 6.44 2.13 -20.23
CA ALA A 262 7.32 3.27 -20.44
C ALA A 262 6.97 4.42 -19.49
N THR A 263 5.68 4.69 -19.30
CA THR A 263 5.19 5.71 -18.35
C THR A 263 5.58 5.37 -16.90
N ALA A 264 5.37 4.13 -16.46
CA ALA A 264 5.75 3.72 -15.11
C ALA A 264 7.27 3.84 -14.89
N LEU A 265 8.08 3.39 -15.85
CA LEU A 265 9.54 3.48 -15.77
C LEU A 265 10.04 4.93 -15.82
N LYS A 266 9.38 5.83 -16.57
CA LYS A 266 9.63 7.29 -16.57
C LYS A 266 9.52 7.84 -15.14
N TRP A 267 8.44 7.52 -14.43
CA TRP A 267 8.21 8.01 -13.07
C TRP A 267 9.19 7.44 -12.05
N ILE A 268 9.45 6.13 -12.10
CA ILE A 268 10.45 5.48 -11.24
C ILE A 268 11.84 6.09 -11.49
N ARG A 269 12.21 6.30 -12.75
CA ARG A 269 13.49 6.91 -13.13
C ARG A 269 13.61 8.34 -12.60
N ARG A 270 12.57 9.15 -12.76
CA ARG A 270 12.55 10.53 -12.23
C ARG A 270 12.77 10.54 -10.72
N ALA A 271 12.02 9.71 -9.98
CA ALA A 271 12.14 9.61 -8.53
C ALA A 271 13.54 9.15 -8.07
N LEU A 272 14.17 8.21 -8.78
CA LEU A 272 15.48 7.67 -8.42
C LEU A 272 16.66 8.55 -8.80
N PHE A 273 16.63 9.19 -9.97
CA PHE A 273 17.82 9.79 -10.57
C PHE A 273 17.73 11.29 -10.81
N LEU A 274 16.53 11.85 -10.86
CA LEU A 274 16.31 13.25 -11.25
C LEU A 274 15.77 14.12 -10.11
N THR A 275 15.39 13.52 -8.98
CA THR A 275 14.95 14.27 -7.79
C THR A 275 16.02 15.24 -7.31
N GLU A 276 15.63 16.50 -7.13
CA GLU A 276 16.45 17.52 -6.50
C GLU A 276 16.08 17.65 -5.02
N ILE A 277 17.06 17.45 -4.14
CA ILE A 277 16.85 17.46 -2.69
C ILE A 277 17.53 18.70 -2.12
N SER A 278 16.74 19.64 -1.59
CA SER A 278 17.27 20.76 -0.81
C SER A 278 17.33 20.43 0.70
N PRO A 279 18.14 21.13 1.50
CA PRO A 279 18.13 21.00 2.95
C PRO A 279 16.77 21.30 3.60
N ALA A 280 15.96 22.17 2.98
CA ALA A 280 14.62 22.49 3.46
C ALA A 280 13.67 21.29 3.27
N ASP A 281 13.75 20.63 2.11
CA ASP A 281 12.95 19.44 1.80
C ASP A 281 13.28 18.28 2.74
N ALA A 282 14.58 18.02 2.94
CA ALA A 282 15.03 16.98 3.86
C ALA A 282 14.55 17.25 5.30
N ARG A 283 14.57 18.51 5.74
CA ARG A 283 14.07 18.90 7.07
C ARG A 283 12.56 18.66 7.19
N MET A 284 11.79 19.05 6.17
CA MET A 284 10.34 18.82 6.14
C MET A 284 10.01 17.32 6.20
N GLY A 285 10.70 16.50 5.39
CA GLY A 285 10.52 15.04 5.40
C GLY A 285 10.87 14.42 6.76
N ALA A 286 11.99 14.84 7.37
CA ALA A 286 12.39 14.37 8.69
C ALA A 286 11.38 14.76 9.78
N GLN A 287 10.85 15.99 9.74
CA GLN A 287 9.84 16.43 10.69
C GLN A 287 8.53 15.65 10.55
N ARG A 288 8.12 15.32 9.31
CA ARG A 288 6.96 14.47 9.06
C ARG A 288 7.14 13.09 9.68
N LEU A 289 8.29 12.44 9.44
CA LEU A 289 8.60 11.13 10.02
C LEU A 289 8.65 11.18 11.56
N ALA A 290 9.24 12.23 12.14
CA ALA A 290 9.30 12.39 13.59
C ALA A 290 7.89 12.51 14.22
N ASN A 291 6.96 13.16 13.53
CA ASN A 291 5.57 13.30 14.00
C ASN A 291 4.75 12.00 13.87
N GLU A 292 5.17 11.04 13.03
CA GLU A 292 4.53 9.73 12.92
C GLU A 292 4.92 8.78 14.06
N ILE A 293 6.00 9.07 14.78
CA ILE A 293 6.44 8.29 15.94
C ILE A 293 5.60 8.72 17.15
N PRO A 294 4.82 7.82 17.77
CA PRO A 294 4.09 8.14 19.00
C PRO A 294 5.08 8.65 20.06
N ALA A 295 4.69 9.68 20.81
CA ALA A 295 5.46 10.12 21.95
C ALA A 295 5.66 8.91 22.90
N GLN A 296 6.91 8.55 23.15
CA GLN A 296 7.29 7.51 24.12
C GLN A 296 6.99 7.95 25.54
#